data_AF-A0A963I7L4-F1
#
_entry.id   AF-A0A963I7L4-F1
#
_cell.length_a   1.000
_cell.length_b   1.000
_cell.length_c   1.000
_cell.angle_alpha   90.00
_cell.angle_beta   90.00
_cell.angle_gamma   90.00
#
_symmetry.space_group_name_H-M   'P 1'
#
loop_
_entity.id
_entity.type
_entity.pdbx_description
1 polymer ?
#
loop_
_entity_poly.entity_id
_entity_poly.type
_entity_poly.pdbx_seq_one_letter_code
_entity_poly.pdbx_strand_id
1 'polypeptide(L)'
;GDTMFVDVSAKAGINIHELLEAVVLTADASLDLRANPEQDAQGVAIEAHLDKGRGPVATVLVQRGTLKAGESIVVGEAHGRVRAMLDENGDPVDEALPSRPVQVLGLTSVPDAGDTFLVVSEDRIARQIANTRQARERNAELAARRGRRTLEDILQGLEKGETGTLNLIIKGDVSGSVEALE
;
A
#
# COMPACT_ATOMS: atom_id res chain seq x y z
N GLY A 1 -1.21 -11.44 34.05
CA GLY A 1 -1.68 -11.53 32.67
C GLY A 1 -1.30 -10.22 32.03
N ASP A 2 -0.59 -10.27 30.91
CA ASP A 2 0.14 -9.11 30.40
C ASP A 2 -0.71 -8.20 29.50
N THR A 3 -2.00 -8.51 29.36
CA THR A 3 -2.95 -7.79 28.53
C THR A 3 -3.79 -6.84 29.38
N MET A 4 -3.69 -5.55 29.09
CA MET A 4 -4.51 -4.51 29.72
C MET A 4 -5.93 -4.51 29.13
N PHE A 5 -6.91 -4.23 29.98
CA PHE A 5 -8.32 -4.08 29.59
C PHE A 5 -8.77 -2.67 29.95
N VAL A 6 -9.47 -2.01 29.03
CA VAL A 6 -10.09 -0.69 29.24
C VAL A 6 -11.52 -0.77 28.71
N ASP A 7 -12.50 -0.61 29.59
CA ASP A 7 -13.91 -0.57 29.19
C ASP A 7 -14.21 0.78 28.53
N VAL A 8 -14.66 0.78 27.28
CA VAL A 8 -14.87 2.01 26.50
C VAL A 8 -16.26 2.09 25.88
N SER A 9 -16.72 3.31 25.64
CA SER A 9 -17.86 3.56 24.76
C SER A 9 -17.56 4.73 23.83
N ALA A 10 -17.27 4.44 22.56
CA ALA A 10 -17.00 5.46 21.55
C ALA A 10 -18.21 6.38 21.31
N LYS A 11 -19.43 5.84 21.40
CA LYS A 11 -20.67 6.62 21.21
C LYS A 11 -20.95 7.57 22.37
N ALA A 12 -20.68 7.14 23.60
CA ALA A 12 -20.89 7.97 24.80
C ALA A 12 -19.64 8.78 25.19
N GLY A 13 -18.50 8.55 24.53
CA GLY A 13 -17.22 9.18 24.86
C GLY A 13 -16.58 8.69 26.17
N ILE A 14 -16.95 7.51 26.65
CA ILE A 14 -16.49 6.97 27.94
C ILE A 14 -15.10 6.35 27.78
N ASN A 15 -14.19 6.72 28.68
CA ASN A 15 -12.86 6.13 28.86
C ASN A 15 -11.92 6.18 27.64
N ILE A 16 -12.16 7.11 26.71
CA ILE A 16 -11.29 7.29 25.53
C ILE A 16 -9.89 7.80 25.95
N HIS A 17 -9.83 8.65 26.97
CA HIS A 17 -8.56 9.12 27.51
C HIS A 17 -7.77 7.99 28.18
N GLU A 18 -8.44 7.14 28.96
CA GLU A 18 -7.83 5.96 29.60
C GLU A 18 -7.32 4.96 28.56
N LEU A 19 -8.05 4.78 27.46
CA LEU A 19 -7.59 3.97 26.33
C LEU A 19 -6.32 4.57 25.69
N LEU A 20 -6.27 5.88 25.49
CA LEU A 20 -5.10 6.56 24.96
C LEU A 20 -3.88 6.39 25.88
N GLU A 21 -4.06 6.58 27.19
CA GLU A 21 -3.00 6.37 28.18
C GLU A 21 -2.49 4.92 28.16
N ALA A 22 -3.40 3.93 28.06
CA ALA A 22 -3.00 2.53 27.95
C ALA A 22 -2.19 2.25 26.68
N VAL A 23 -2.55 2.87 25.55
CA VAL A 23 -1.79 2.74 24.29
C VAL A 23 -0.38 3.34 24.43
N VAL A 24 -0.27 4.56 24.97
CA VAL A 24 1.02 5.23 25.19
C VAL A 24 1.88 4.44 26.17
N LEU A 25 1.31 3.99 27.28
CA LEU A 25 2.02 3.17 28.27
C LEU A 25 2.55 1.87 27.66
N THR A 26 1.75 1.20 26.82
CA THR A 26 2.20 -0.01 26.12
C THR A 26 3.35 0.30 25.17
N ALA A 27 3.23 1.40 24.41
CA ALA A 27 4.26 1.83 23.46
C ALA A 27 5.58 2.17 24.16
N ASP A 28 5.54 2.83 25.32
CA ASP A 28 6.74 3.26 26.06
C ASP A 28 7.34 2.16 26.94
N ALA A 29 6.51 1.38 27.64
CA ALA A 29 6.98 0.46 28.68
C ALA A 29 7.27 -0.95 28.18
N SER A 30 6.62 -1.38 27.09
CA SER A 30 6.69 -2.77 26.61
C SER A 30 7.25 -2.96 25.21
N LEU A 31 7.38 -1.89 24.41
CA LEU A 31 7.88 -1.95 23.04
C LEU A 31 9.11 -1.05 22.88
N ASP A 32 10.15 -1.52 22.17
CA ASP A 32 11.29 -0.68 21.80
C ASP A 32 11.06 -0.08 20.40
N LEU A 33 10.18 0.91 20.31
CA LEU A 33 9.83 1.57 19.06
C LEU A 33 10.89 2.61 18.69
N ARG A 34 11.73 2.30 17.68
CA ARG A 34 12.79 3.19 17.19
C ARG A 34 12.76 3.31 15.68
N ALA A 35 12.97 4.53 15.19
CA ALA A 35 13.19 4.81 13.78
C ALA A 35 14.32 5.84 13.64
N ASN A 36 15.20 5.64 12.66
CA ASN A 36 16.20 6.63 12.29
C ASN A 36 15.63 7.53 11.18
N PRO A 37 15.44 8.84 11.42
CA PRO A 37 14.93 9.79 10.44
C PRO A 37 16.00 10.28 9.44
N GLU A 38 17.30 10.06 9.70
CA GLU A 38 18.41 10.63 8.92
C GLU A 38 18.80 9.80 7.69
N GLN A 39 18.17 8.65 7.48
CA GLN A 39 18.40 7.78 6.32
C GLN A 39 17.35 8.00 5.22
N ASP A 40 17.57 7.36 4.06
CA ASP A 40 16.61 7.37 2.97
C ASP A 40 15.25 6.79 3.40
N ALA A 41 14.17 7.39 2.90
CA ALA A 41 12.84 7.01 3.31
C ALA A 41 12.44 5.62 2.80
N GLN A 42 11.86 4.84 3.71
CA GLN A 42 11.25 3.54 3.42
C GLN A 42 9.95 3.41 4.19
N GLY A 43 8.99 2.72 3.59
CA GLY A 43 7.76 2.38 4.27
C GLY A 43 6.81 1.60 3.38
N VAL A 44 5.52 1.79 3.59
CA VAL A 44 4.47 1.00 2.95
C VAL A 44 3.36 1.90 2.39
N ALA A 45 2.81 1.54 1.23
CA ALA A 45 1.58 2.11 0.72
C ALA A 45 0.39 1.56 1.52
N ILE A 46 -0.36 2.43 2.18
CA ILE A 46 -1.58 2.04 2.90
C ILE A 46 -2.72 1.89 1.91
N GLU A 47 -2.90 2.89 1.06
CA GLU A 47 -3.98 2.95 0.07
C GLU A 47 -3.50 3.69 -1.18
N ALA A 48 -4.08 3.37 -2.33
CA ALA A 48 -3.76 4.01 -3.59
C ALA A 48 -4.97 4.06 -4.51
N HIS A 49 -5.09 5.16 -5.25
CA HIS A 49 -6.18 5.37 -6.20
C HIS A 49 -5.78 6.35 -7.31
N LEU A 50 -6.63 6.47 -8.32
CA LEU A 50 -6.48 7.44 -9.40
C LEU A 50 -7.33 8.67 -9.11
N ASP A 51 -6.68 9.80 -8.82
CA ASP A 51 -7.36 11.07 -8.59
C ASP A 51 -7.55 11.87 -9.90
N LYS A 52 -8.74 12.44 -10.06
CA LYS A 52 -9.09 13.25 -11.23
C LYS A 52 -8.38 14.62 -11.17
N GLY A 53 -7.31 14.74 -11.94
CA GLY A 53 -6.54 15.98 -12.10
C GLY A 53 -5.19 15.94 -11.42
N ARG A 54 -5.01 15.11 -10.38
CA ARG A 54 -3.71 14.88 -9.74
C ARG A 54 -2.97 13.67 -10.32
N GLY A 55 -3.71 12.74 -10.92
CA GLY A 55 -3.17 11.50 -11.48
C GLY A 55 -3.09 10.40 -10.42
N PRO A 56 -2.20 9.41 -10.58
CA PRO A 56 -2.01 8.35 -9.60
C PRO A 56 -1.49 8.92 -8.27
N VAL A 57 -2.16 8.57 -7.18
CA VAL A 57 -1.81 8.97 -5.82
C VAL A 57 -1.79 7.76 -4.89
N ALA A 58 -0.93 7.83 -3.89
CA ALA A 58 -0.84 6.81 -2.86
C ALA A 58 -0.64 7.44 -1.49
N THR A 59 -1.41 7.00 -0.49
CA THR A 59 -1.17 7.31 0.91
C THR A 59 -0.11 6.33 1.41
N VAL A 60 1.06 6.83 1.76
CA VAL A 60 2.18 6.03 2.25
C VAL A 60 2.44 6.33 3.72
N LEU A 61 2.83 5.31 4.48
CA LEU A 61 3.30 5.44 5.85
C LEU A 61 4.82 5.32 5.86
N VAL A 62 5.52 6.39 6.24
CA VAL A 62 6.97 6.37 6.41
C VAL A 62 7.30 5.56 7.66
N GLN A 63 8.08 4.48 7.52
CA GLN A 63 8.51 3.66 8.66
C GLN A 63 9.92 4.01 9.11
N ARG A 64 10.77 4.45 8.17
CA ARG A 64 12.18 4.78 8.37
C ARG A 64 12.58 5.91 7.45
N GLY A 65 13.56 6.70 7.87
CA GLY A 65 14.03 7.85 7.10
C GLY A 65 13.04 9.00 7.05
N THR A 66 13.31 9.97 6.19
CA THR A 66 12.44 11.14 5.99
C THR A 66 12.15 11.28 4.51
N LEU A 67 10.86 11.22 4.13
CA LEU A 67 10.44 11.40 2.74
C LEU A 67 10.27 12.90 2.45
N LYS A 68 10.77 13.37 1.31
CA LYS A 68 10.68 14.79 0.93
C LYS A 68 10.10 14.98 -0.46
N ALA A 69 9.48 16.14 -0.66
CA ALA A 69 9.05 16.56 -2.00
C ALA A 69 10.28 16.70 -2.92
N GLY A 70 10.16 16.20 -4.15
CA GLY A 70 11.22 16.16 -5.14
C GLY A 70 12.11 14.91 -5.09
N GLU A 71 11.92 13.99 -4.16
CA GLU A 71 12.69 12.75 -4.14
C GLU A 71 12.18 11.72 -5.16
N SER A 72 13.08 10.86 -5.63
CA SER A 72 12.75 9.76 -6.54
C SER A 72 12.28 8.56 -5.70
N ILE A 73 11.05 8.10 -5.96
CA ILE A 73 10.39 7.05 -5.19
C ILE A 73 10.00 5.88 -6.09
N VAL A 74 10.11 4.67 -5.55
CA VAL A 74 9.53 3.45 -6.11
C VAL A 74 8.60 2.82 -5.08
N VAL A 75 7.39 2.47 -5.49
CA VAL A 75 6.33 1.86 -4.67
C VAL A 75 5.82 0.64 -5.45
N GLY A 76 6.17 -0.58 -5.03
CA GLY A 76 5.86 -1.77 -5.83
C GLY A 76 6.41 -1.67 -7.27
N GLU A 77 5.52 -1.77 -8.27
CA GLU A 77 5.80 -1.51 -9.69
C GLU A 77 5.69 -0.03 -10.10
N ALA A 78 5.02 0.80 -9.29
CA ALA A 78 4.93 2.22 -9.54
C ALA A 78 6.25 2.92 -9.19
N HIS A 79 6.60 3.97 -9.94
CA HIS A 79 7.73 4.81 -9.62
C HIS A 79 7.43 6.25 -10.02
N GLY A 80 8.26 7.19 -9.58
CA GLY A 80 8.13 8.57 -9.98
C GLY A 80 8.98 9.49 -9.15
N ARG A 81 8.78 10.79 -9.36
CA ARG A 81 9.34 11.84 -8.52
C ARG A 81 8.20 12.44 -7.71
N VAL A 82 8.38 12.53 -6.40
CA VAL A 82 7.39 13.11 -5.48
C VAL A 82 7.16 14.56 -5.89
N ARG A 83 6.00 14.85 -6.47
CA ARG A 83 5.67 16.21 -6.93
C ARG A 83 5.18 17.09 -5.79
N ALA A 84 4.38 16.49 -4.92
CA ALA A 84 3.84 17.08 -3.72
C ALA A 84 3.48 15.96 -2.74
N MET A 85 3.49 16.30 -1.46
CA MET A 85 2.91 15.48 -0.40
C MET A 85 1.83 16.27 0.30
N LEU A 86 0.73 15.60 0.65
CA LEU A 86 -0.36 16.18 1.42
C LEU A 86 -0.55 15.39 2.71
N ASP A 87 -0.96 16.07 3.79
CA ASP A 87 -1.34 15.41 5.04
C ASP A 87 -2.79 14.92 5.03
N GLU A 88 -3.25 14.40 6.18
CA GLU A 88 -4.62 13.92 6.38
C GLU A 88 -5.71 15.00 6.21
N ASN A 89 -5.35 16.28 6.32
CA ASN A 89 -6.26 17.41 6.13
C ASN A 89 -6.22 17.94 4.68
N GLY A 90 -5.31 17.41 3.85
CA GLY A 90 -5.07 17.84 2.48
C GLY A 90 -4.14 19.04 2.36
N ASP A 91 -3.46 19.42 3.45
CA ASP A 91 -2.51 20.52 3.48
C ASP A 91 -1.14 20.05 2.96
N PRO A 92 -0.39 20.90 2.22
CA PRO A 92 0.91 20.53 1.68
C PRO A 92 1.95 20.33 2.78
N VAL A 93 2.77 19.29 2.61
CA VAL A 93 3.86 18.96 3.53
C VAL A 93 5.18 18.84 2.76
N ASP A 94 6.23 19.47 3.27
CA ASP A 94 7.55 19.44 2.65
C ASP A 94 8.35 18.17 3.02
N GLU A 95 8.17 17.68 4.25
CA GLU A 95 8.85 16.50 4.78
C GLU A 95 7.94 15.60 5.63
N ALA A 96 8.06 14.29 5.46
CA ALA A 96 7.35 13.28 6.22
C ALA A 96 8.34 12.43 7.02
N LEU A 97 8.31 12.61 8.34
CA LEU A 97 9.11 11.85 9.31
C LEU A 97 8.54 10.43 9.52
N PRO A 98 9.31 9.52 10.17
CA PRO A 98 8.79 8.22 10.54
C PRO A 98 7.48 8.29 11.33
N SER A 99 6.59 7.33 11.09
CA SER A 99 5.23 7.22 11.64
C SER A 99 4.23 8.27 11.13
N ARG A 100 4.60 9.16 10.20
CA ARG A 100 3.67 10.10 9.57
C ARG A 100 3.12 9.51 8.25
N PRO A 101 1.79 9.36 8.10
CA PRO A 101 1.18 9.07 6.81
C PRO A 101 1.16 10.33 5.94
N VAL A 102 1.46 10.20 4.66
CA VAL A 102 1.34 11.29 3.68
C VAL A 102 0.83 10.78 2.34
N GLN A 103 0.01 11.59 1.68
CA GLN A 103 -0.44 11.31 0.33
C GLN A 103 0.61 11.81 -0.67
N VAL A 104 1.22 10.90 -1.40
CA VAL A 104 2.24 11.17 -2.42
C VAL A 104 1.59 11.31 -3.79
N LEU A 105 1.90 12.43 -4.45
CA LEU A 105 1.52 12.70 -5.84
C LEU A 105 2.75 12.59 -6.75
N GLY A 106 2.55 12.13 -7.98
CA GLY A 106 3.61 12.09 -9.01
C GLY A 106 4.09 10.71 -9.41
N LEU A 107 3.35 9.66 -9.03
CA LEU A 107 3.61 8.30 -9.46
C LEU A 107 3.16 8.08 -10.92
N THR A 108 3.81 7.17 -11.62
CA THR A 108 3.50 6.80 -13.01
C THR A 108 2.24 5.95 -13.14
N SER A 109 1.90 5.20 -12.10
CA SER A 109 0.77 4.28 -12.01
C SER A 109 0.29 4.20 -10.56
N VAL A 110 -0.91 3.65 -10.35
CA VAL A 110 -1.45 3.40 -9.02
C VAL A 110 -0.75 2.15 -8.48
N PRO A 111 0.00 2.23 -7.36
CA PRO A 111 0.57 1.04 -6.71
C PRO A 111 -0.51 0.24 -5.99
N ASP A 112 -0.16 -0.95 -5.49
CA ASP A 112 -1.07 -1.77 -4.71
C ASP A 112 -1.01 -1.44 -3.22
N ALA A 113 -2.09 -1.79 -2.51
CA ALA A 113 -2.12 -1.64 -1.06
C ALA A 113 -1.15 -2.65 -0.43
N GLY A 114 -0.36 -2.21 0.55
CA GLY A 114 0.67 -3.02 1.18
C GLY A 114 2.02 -3.04 0.44
N ASP A 115 2.13 -2.40 -0.73
CA ASP A 115 3.40 -2.30 -1.45
C ASP A 115 4.46 -1.56 -0.63
N THR A 116 5.68 -2.12 -0.60
CA THR A 116 6.81 -1.42 0.03
C THR A 116 7.34 -0.32 -0.89
N PHE A 117 7.51 0.88 -0.32
CA PHE A 117 8.18 1.97 -1.01
C PHE A 117 9.62 2.19 -0.54
N LEU A 118 10.44 2.70 -1.44
CA LEU A 118 11.83 3.08 -1.21
C LEU A 118 12.11 4.39 -1.94
N VAL A 119 12.81 5.31 -1.28
CA VAL A 119 13.46 6.45 -1.92
C VAL A 119 14.81 6.01 -2.48
N VAL A 120 15.15 6.54 -3.64
CA VAL A 120 16.44 6.31 -4.30
C VAL A 120 17.02 7.64 -4.79
N SER A 121 18.32 7.64 -5.04
CA SER A 121 19.05 8.84 -5.44
C SER A 121 18.66 9.38 -6.82
N GLU A 122 18.23 8.52 -7.75
CA GLU A 122 17.97 8.90 -9.14
C GLU A 122 16.70 8.23 -9.71
N ASP A 123 15.96 8.99 -10.53
CA ASP A 123 14.75 8.52 -11.24
C ASP A 123 15.02 7.27 -12.08
N ARG A 124 16.23 7.16 -12.67
CA ARG A 124 16.62 6.01 -13.49
C ARG A 124 16.68 4.73 -12.66
N ILE A 125 17.17 4.81 -11.42
CA ILE A 125 17.28 3.66 -10.51
C ILE A 125 15.88 3.23 -10.10
N ALA A 126 15.00 4.17 -9.74
CA ALA A 126 13.60 3.89 -9.39
C ALA A 126 12.90 3.11 -10.51
N ARG A 127 13.03 3.61 -11.74
CA ARG A 127 12.48 2.97 -12.94
C ARG A 127 13.04 1.57 -13.18
N GLN A 128 14.34 1.37 -12.96
CA GLN A 128 14.96 0.05 -13.13
C GLN A 128 14.45 -0.96 -12.09
N ILE A 129 14.28 -0.53 -10.84
CA ILE A 129 13.74 -1.37 -9.76
C ILE A 129 12.28 -1.74 -10.09
N ALA A 130 11.45 -0.76 -10.44
CA ALA A 130 10.06 -0.96 -10.85
C ALA A 130 9.93 -1.96 -12.00
N ASN A 131 10.67 -1.75 -13.10
CA ASN A 131 10.65 -2.66 -14.25
C ASN A 131 11.09 -4.08 -13.90
N THR A 132 12.05 -4.22 -12.98
CA THR A 132 12.54 -5.52 -12.52
C THR A 132 11.47 -6.25 -11.70
N ARG A 133 10.77 -5.53 -10.81
CA ARG A 133 9.63 -6.07 -10.03
C ARG A 133 8.51 -6.50 -10.97
N GLN A 134 8.13 -5.64 -11.92
CA GLN A 134 7.10 -5.96 -12.90
C GLN A 134 7.42 -7.17 -13.78
N ALA A 135 8.67 -7.29 -14.24
CA ALA A 135 9.07 -8.46 -15.02
C ALA A 135 9.02 -9.75 -14.19
N ARG A 136 9.36 -9.68 -12.89
CA ARG A 136 9.28 -10.84 -11.99
C ARG A 136 7.83 -11.26 -11.75
N GLU A 137 6.95 -10.31 -11.48
CA GLU A 137 5.54 -10.55 -11.23
C GLU A 137 4.85 -11.15 -12.46
N ARG A 138 5.03 -10.54 -13.63
CA ARG A 138 4.53 -11.08 -14.91
C ARG A 138 5.02 -12.51 -15.17
N ASN A 139 6.28 -12.81 -14.87
CA ASN A 139 6.81 -14.16 -15.03
C ASN A 139 6.19 -15.14 -14.02
N ALA A 140 5.94 -14.71 -12.79
CA ALA A 140 5.25 -15.49 -11.78
C ALA A 140 3.79 -15.79 -12.20
N GLU A 141 3.06 -14.80 -12.70
CA GLU A 141 1.72 -14.99 -13.26
C GLU A 141 1.71 -15.99 -14.43
N LEU A 142 2.63 -15.84 -15.38
CA LEU A 142 2.75 -16.75 -16.52
C LEU A 142 3.09 -18.18 -16.08
N ALA A 143 3.87 -18.32 -15.00
CA ALA A 143 4.17 -19.63 -14.41
C ALA A 143 2.96 -20.20 -13.65
N ALA A 144 2.21 -19.39 -12.90
CA ALA A 144 0.98 -19.80 -12.21
C ALA A 144 -0.13 -20.20 -13.20
N ARG A 145 -0.18 -19.55 -14.37
CA ARG A 145 -1.05 -19.93 -15.50
C ARG A 145 -0.65 -21.26 -16.17
N ARG A 146 0.35 -22.00 -15.67
CA ARG A 146 0.66 -23.38 -16.09
C ARG A 146 -0.37 -24.38 -15.55
N GLY A 147 -1.60 -24.15 -15.96
CA GLY A 147 -2.72 -25.06 -15.99
C GLY A 147 -3.51 -24.74 -17.26
N ARG A 148 -2.85 -24.79 -18.43
CA ARG A 148 -3.58 -24.70 -19.70
C ARG A 148 -4.54 -25.88 -19.70
N ARG A 149 -5.85 -25.61 -19.63
CA ARG A 149 -6.88 -26.62 -19.91
C ARG A 149 -6.49 -27.31 -21.21
N THR A 150 -6.23 -28.61 -21.15
CA THR A 150 -5.92 -29.39 -22.34
C THR A 150 -7.16 -29.49 -23.21
N LEU A 151 -6.99 -29.86 -24.49
CA LEU A 151 -8.15 -30.15 -25.35
C LEU A 151 -9.01 -31.27 -24.75
N GLU A 152 -8.41 -32.21 -24.04
CA GLU A 152 -9.11 -33.26 -23.28
C GLU A 152 -9.93 -32.70 -22.11
N ASP A 153 -9.40 -31.73 -21.35
CA ASP A 153 -10.14 -31.07 -20.26
C ASP A 153 -11.34 -30.28 -20.78
N ILE A 154 -11.19 -29.62 -21.93
CA ILE A 154 -12.26 -28.85 -22.59
C ILE A 154 -13.36 -29.80 -23.10
N LEU A 155 -12.97 -30.92 -23.71
CA LEU A 155 -13.92 -31.93 -24.19
C LEU A 155 -14.65 -32.62 -23.03
N GLN A 156 -13.96 -32.94 -21.93
CA GLN A 156 -14.62 -33.46 -20.72
C GLN A 156 -15.58 -32.45 -20.08
N GLY A 157 -15.23 -31.16 -20.07
CA GLY A 157 -16.12 -30.10 -19.55
C GLY A 157 -17.40 -29.97 -20.38
N LEU A 158 -17.28 -30.06 -21.71
CA LEU A 158 -18.40 -30.06 -22.63
C LEU A 158 -19.30 -31.30 -22.48
N GLU A 159 -18.71 -32.49 -22.31
CA GLU A 159 -19.47 -33.75 -22.09
C GLU A 159 -20.18 -33.79 -20.72
N LYS A 160 -19.60 -33.17 -19.69
CA LYS A 160 -20.17 -33.12 -18.33
C LYS A 160 -21.26 -32.06 -18.15
N GLY A 161 -21.58 -31.29 -19.19
CA GLY A 161 -22.54 -30.19 -19.08
C GLY A 161 -22.05 -29.11 -18.13
N GLU A 162 -20.88 -28.53 -18.42
CA GLU A 162 -20.28 -27.45 -17.62
C GLU A 162 -21.32 -26.39 -17.23
N THR A 163 -21.42 -26.14 -15.92
CA THR A 163 -22.27 -25.10 -15.33
C THR A 163 -21.92 -23.74 -15.94
N GLY A 164 -22.95 -22.96 -16.30
CA GLY A 164 -22.77 -21.64 -16.89
C GLY A 164 -21.86 -20.74 -16.05
N THR A 165 -20.87 -20.14 -16.70
CA THR A 165 -19.96 -19.18 -16.07
C THR A 165 -20.58 -17.78 -16.14
N LEU A 166 -20.60 -17.08 -15.01
CA LEU A 166 -20.92 -15.66 -14.96
C LEU A 166 -19.62 -14.89 -14.75
N ASN A 167 -19.16 -14.22 -15.82
CA ASN A 167 -18.00 -13.33 -15.72
C ASN A 167 -18.45 -11.99 -15.15
N LEU A 168 -17.80 -11.55 -14.08
CA LEU A 168 -18.04 -10.26 -13.44
C LEU A 168 -16.86 -9.33 -13.71
N ILE A 169 -17.15 -8.04 -13.92
CA ILE A 169 -16.14 -6.99 -14.00
C ILE A 169 -16.37 -6.07 -12.82
N ILE A 170 -15.43 -6.04 -11.90
CA ILE A 170 -15.48 -5.21 -10.69
C ILE A 170 -14.53 -4.03 -10.90
N LYS A 171 -15.01 -2.82 -10.62
CA LYS A 171 -14.20 -1.61 -10.61
C LYS A 171 -14.42 -0.92 -9.27
N GLY A 172 -13.36 -0.85 -8.47
CA GLY A 172 -13.34 -0.11 -7.21
C GLY A 172 -12.71 1.28 -7.39
N ASP A 173 -12.94 2.13 -6.40
CA ASP A 173 -12.33 3.46 -6.33
C ASP A 173 -10.90 3.43 -5.77
N VAL A 174 -10.55 2.39 -4.99
CA VAL A 174 -9.26 2.20 -4.33
C VAL A 174 -8.74 0.79 -4.63
N SER A 175 -7.41 0.63 -4.79
CA SER A 175 -6.80 -0.68 -5.14
C SER A 175 -7.17 -1.77 -4.12
N GLY A 176 -6.98 -1.50 -2.82
CA GLY A 176 -7.23 -2.50 -1.76
C GLY A 176 -8.69 -2.98 -1.65
N SER A 177 -9.68 -2.19 -2.09
CA SER A 177 -11.08 -2.63 -2.10
C SER A 177 -11.38 -3.63 -3.20
N VAL A 178 -10.67 -3.55 -4.33
CA VAL A 178 -10.80 -4.51 -5.42
C VAL A 178 -10.15 -5.83 -5.02
N GLU A 179 -8.95 -5.77 -4.47
CA GLU A 179 -8.22 -6.95 -3.99
C GLU A 179 -8.99 -7.71 -2.90
N ALA A 180 -9.62 -7.00 -1.95
CA ALA A 180 -10.41 -7.65 -0.90
C ALA A 180 -11.68 -8.37 -1.39
N LEU A 181 -12.12 -8.12 -2.62
CA LEU A 181 -13.30 -8.73 -3.24
C LEU A 181 -12.95 -9.85 -4.25
N GLU A 182 -11.67 -9.97 -4.62
CA GLU A 182 -11.16 -11.01 -5.53
C GLU A 182 -10.83 -12.32 -4.78
#